data_AF-A0A2E2B7S2-F1
#
_entry.id   AF-A0A2E2B7S2-F1
#
_cell.length_a   1.000
_cell.length_b   1.000
_cell.length_c   1.000
_cell.angle_alpha   90.00
_cell.angle_beta   90.00
_cell.angle_gamma   90.00
#
_symmetry.space_group_name_H-M   'P 1'
#
loop_
_entity.id
_entity.type
_entity.pdbx_description
1 polymer ?
#
loop_
_entity_poly.entity_id
_entity_poly.type
_entity_poly.pdbx_seq_one_letter_code
_entity_poly.pdbx_strand_id
1 'polypeptide(L)'
;MSVFGMLMAWASVPLDQKHRKRIWYFGRISCYLFCGVTAAVFILLKYLDTWLLGHPILMYVARFFAWPGHIQAWFIWGDTLSGDNQVWYSFAVGLPFNALVGFGVGCLIAIFTSRWAKFKNPNGCPKCDYDLTGTPEHCPECGWEKDNHET
;
A
#
# COMPACT_ATOMS: atom_id res chain seq x y z
N MET A 1 7.11 4.85 -19.15
CA MET A 1 7.37 4.77 -17.69
C MET A 1 6.79 6.02 -17.05
N SER A 2 5.89 5.89 -16.06
CA SER A 2 5.29 7.06 -15.40
C SER A 2 6.32 7.76 -14.51
N VAL A 3 6.23 9.09 -14.39
CA VAL A 3 7.06 9.93 -13.49
C VAL A 3 7.08 9.36 -12.07
N PHE A 4 5.95 8.80 -11.63
CA PHE A 4 5.82 8.13 -10.35
C PHE A 4 6.71 6.88 -10.20
N GLY A 5 6.82 6.07 -11.26
CA GLY A 5 7.73 4.92 -11.27
C GLY A 5 9.20 5.32 -11.14
N MET A 6 9.56 6.50 -11.68
CA MET A 6 10.93 7.04 -11.62
C MET A 6 11.26 7.58 -10.21
N LEU A 7 10.33 8.28 -9.57
CA LEU A 7 10.46 8.73 -8.17
C LEU A 7 10.57 7.57 -7.19
N MET A 8 9.77 6.51 -7.37
CA MET A 8 9.85 5.31 -6.55
C MET A 8 11.15 4.52 -6.79
N ALA A 9 11.66 4.51 -8.03
CA ALA A 9 12.95 3.91 -8.34
C ALA A 9 14.11 4.68 -7.67
N TRP A 10 14.03 6.01 -7.62
CA TRP A 10 15.04 6.84 -6.96
C TRP A 10 15.00 6.74 -5.44
N ALA A 11 13.81 6.74 -4.82
CA ALA A 11 13.65 6.54 -3.38
C ALA A 11 14.04 5.13 -2.90
N SER A 12 14.13 4.15 -3.81
CA SER A 12 14.47 2.75 -3.51
C SER A 12 15.93 2.38 -3.79
N VAL A 13 16.78 3.35 -4.17
CA VAL A 13 18.22 3.14 -4.38
C VAL A 13 18.93 2.51 -3.17
N PRO A 14 18.64 2.87 -1.90
CA PRO A 14 19.29 2.23 -0.75
C PRO A 14 18.69 0.87 -0.35
N LEU A 15 17.65 0.38 -1.04
CA LEU A 15 16.95 -0.84 -0.65
C LEU A 15 17.49 -2.08 -1.39
N ASP A 16 17.72 -3.16 -0.64
CA ASP A 16 18.07 -4.48 -1.18
C ASP A 16 17.03 -4.95 -2.23
N GLN A 17 17.48 -5.73 -3.22
CA GLN A 17 16.60 -6.22 -4.29
C GLN A 17 15.42 -7.05 -3.74
N LYS A 18 15.61 -7.84 -2.68
CA LYS A 18 14.51 -8.57 -2.04
C LYS A 18 13.47 -7.61 -1.45
N HIS A 19 13.93 -6.50 -0.89
CA HIS A 19 13.09 -5.47 -0.29
C HIS A 19 12.24 -4.75 -1.33
N ARG A 20 12.84 -4.40 -2.48
CA ARG A 20 12.13 -3.82 -3.63
C ARG A 20 11.03 -4.74 -4.16
N LYS A 21 11.31 -6.04 -4.28
CA LYS A 21 10.30 -7.04 -4.70
C LYS A 21 9.12 -7.10 -3.72
N ARG A 22 9.37 -7.04 -2.40
CA ARG A 22 8.31 -7.01 -1.38
C ARG A 22 7.46 -5.75 -1.47
N ILE A 23 8.09 -4.56 -1.52
CA ILE A 23 7.35 -3.29 -1.62
C ILE A 23 6.46 -3.28 -2.87
N TRP A 24 6.98 -3.75 -4.00
CA TRP A 24 6.22 -3.80 -5.25
C TRP A 24 5.05 -4.79 -5.17
N TYR A 25 5.27 -5.97 -4.58
CA TYR A 25 4.23 -6.98 -4.37
C TYR A 25 3.10 -6.48 -3.46
N PHE A 26 3.44 -5.93 -2.28
CA PHE A 26 2.45 -5.37 -1.35
C PHE A 26 1.76 -4.13 -1.91
N GLY A 27 2.48 -3.26 -2.62
CA GLY A 27 1.92 -2.12 -3.33
C GLY A 27 0.90 -2.55 -4.39
N ARG A 28 1.19 -3.59 -5.18
CA ARG A 28 0.21 -4.13 -6.16
C ARG A 28 -1.02 -4.73 -5.47
N ILE A 29 -0.82 -5.56 -4.45
CA ILE A 29 -1.95 -6.21 -3.75
C ILE A 29 -2.86 -5.17 -3.11
N SER A 30 -2.29 -4.23 -2.36
CA SER A 30 -3.06 -3.14 -1.75
C SER A 30 -3.80 -2.30 -2.78
N CYS A 31 -3.16 -1.97 -3.91
CA CYS A 31 -3.82 -1.27 -5.02
C CYS A 31 -5.02 -2.07 -5.55
N TYR A 32 -4.87 -3.37 -5.82
CA TYR A 32 -5.98 -4.19 -6.31
C TYR A 32 -7.10 -4.34 -5.29
N LEU A 33 -6.77 -4.54 -4.01
CA LEU A 33 -7.76 -4.60 -2.93
C LEU A 33 -8.51 -3.28 -2.79
N PHE A 34 -7.80 -2.15 -2.80
CA PHE A 34 -8.42 -0.84 -2.63
C PHE A 34 -9.33 -0.51 -3.82
N CYS A 35 -8.87 -0.75 -5.06
CA CYS A 35 -9.68 -0.59 -6.28
C CYS A 35 -10.87 -1.55 -6.29
N GLY A 36 -10.67 -2.82 -5.91
CA GLY A 36 -11.72 -3.83 -5.88
C GLY A 36 -12.80 -3.51 -4.84
N VAL A 37 -12.41 -3.13 -3.62
CA VAL A 37 -13.32 -2.72 -2.55
C VAL A 37 -14.07 -1.45 -2.94
N THR A 38 -13.39 -0.42 -3.47
CA THR A 38 -14.07 0.81 -3.89
C THR A 38 -15.06 0.57 -5.04
N ALA A 39 -14.69 -0.24 -6.04
CA ALA A 39 -15.61 -0.62 -7.12
C ALA A 39 -16.79 -1.45 -6.60
N ALA A 40 -16.56 -2.42 -5.72
CA ALA A 40 -17.60 -3.27 -5.15
C ALA A 40 -18.57 -2.47 -4.28
N VAL A 41 -18.07 -1.59 -3.40
CA VAL A 41 -18.89 -0.67 -2.60
C VAL A 41 -19.73 0.20 -3.52
N PHE A 42 -19.16 0.73 -4.59
CA PHE A 42 -19.90 1.58 -5.51
C PHE A 42 -21.00 0.81 -6.27
N ILE A 43 -20.71 -0.39 -6.78
CA ILE A 43 -21.70 -1.25 -7.44
C ILE A 43 -22.81 -1.59 -6.44
N LEU A 44 -22.46 -1.99 -5.22
CA LEU A 44 -23.42 -2.22 -4.13
C LEU A 44 -24.28 -1.00 -3.88
N LEU A 45 -23.71 0.20 -3.77
CA LEU A 45 -24.45 1.44 -3.56
C LEU A 45 -25.34 1.82 -4.76
N LYS A 46 -24.94 1.47 -5.98
CA LYS A 46 -25.76 1.69 -7.19
C LYS A 46 -26.96 0.74 -7.25
N TYR A 47 -26.78 -0.50 -6.80
CA TYR A 47 -27.83 -1.53 -6.80
C TYR A 47 -28.69 -1.53 -5.54
N LEU A 48 -28.15 -1.07 -4.41
CA LEU A 48 -28.89 -0.76 -3.20
C LEU A 48 -29.67 0.52 -3.47
N ASP A 49 -30.84 0.27 -4.05
CA ASP A 49 -31.94 1.13 -4.42
C ASP A 49 -31.97 2.55 -3.80
N THR A 50 -32.53 3.48 -4.57
CA THR A 50 -32.88 4.87 -4.21
C THR A 50 -33.45 5.05 -2.80
N TRP A 51 -34.10 4.02 -2.26
CA TRP A 51 -34.61 3.95 -0.89
C TRP A 51 -33.51 4.02 0.19
N LEU A 52 -32.36 3.37 0.01
CA LEU A 52 -31.24 3.39 0.97
C LEU A 52 -30.52 4.74 0.99
N LEU A 53 -30.47 5.45 -0.15
CA LEU A 53 -29.93 6.80 -0.26
C LEU A 53 -30.79 7.85 0.46
N GLY A 54 -32.05 7.52 0.78
CA GLY A 54 -32.89 8.32 1.67
C GLY A 54 -32.40 8.32 3.12
N HIS A 55 -31.57 7.35 3.52
CA HIS A 55 -31.05 7.27 4.89
C HIS A 55 -29.79 8.15 5.03
N PRO A 56 -29.79 9.16 5.93
CA PRO A 56 -28.73 10.18 5.99
C PRO A 56 -27.34 9.58 6.24
N ILE A 57 -27.24 8.56 7.10
CA ILE A 57 -25.99 7.88 7.43
C ILE A 57 -25.37 7.20 6.20
N LEU A 58 -26.18 6.49 5.41
CA LEU A 58 -25.72 5.81 4.20
C LEU A 58 -25.32 6.81 3.11
N MET A 59 -26.03 7.92 3.01
CA MET A 59 -25.64 9.03 2.12
C MET A 59 -24.28 9.63 2.53
N TYR A 60 -23.99 9.76 3.83
CA TYR A 60 -22.68 10.20 4.31
C TYR A 60 -21.57 9.19 4.02
N VAL A 61 -21.82 7.89 4.20
CA VAL A 61 -20.82 6.84 3.90
C VAL A 61 -20.54 6.77 2.40
N ALA A 62 -21.59 6.77 1.57
CA ALA A 62 -21.47 6.81 0.11
C ALA A 62 -20.70 8.06 -0.34
N ARG A 63 -21.06 9.23 0.22
CA ARG A 63 -20.33 10.48 -0.02
C ARG A 63 -18.91 10.42 0.48
N PHE A 64 -18.59 9.76 1.59
CA PHE A 64 -17.23 9.64 2.11
C PHE A 64 -16.31 8.83 1.20
N PHE A 65 -16.81 7.73 0.64
CA PHE A 65 -16.04 6.91 -0.31
C PHE A 65 -15.99 7.52 -1.72
N ALA A 66 -17.04 8.23 -2.14
CA ALA A 66 -17.05 8.99 -3.39
C ALA A 66 -16.40 10.39 -3.25
N TRP A 67 -16.12 10.84 -2.02
CA TRP A 67 -15.70 12.21 -1.70
C TRP A 67 -14.38 12.60 -2.34
N PRO A 68 -13.33 11.75 -2.33
CA PRO A 68 -12.06 12.13 -2.93
C PRO A 68 -12.20 12.39 -4.42
N GLY A 69 -12.97 11.54 -5.12
CA GLY A 69 -13.28 11.70 -6.54
C GLY A 69 -14.16 12.93 -6.81
N HIS A 70 -15.15 13.19 -5.96
CA HIS A 70 -16.03 14.36 -6.09
C HIS A 70 -15.34 15.69 -5.77
N ILE A 71 -14.53 15.78 -4.72
CA ILE A 71 -13.75 16.98 -4.41
C ILE A 71 -12.82 17.29 -5.57
N GLN A 72 -12.15 16.29 -6.16
CA GLN A 72 -11.26 16.52 -7.30
C GLN A 72 -12.02 16.91 -8.56
N ALA A 73 -13.12 16.21 -8.87
CA ALA A 73 -13.96 16.59 -10.00
C ALA A 73 -14.50 18.02 -9.84
N TRP A 74 -14.93 18.39 -8.63
CA TRP A 74 -15.38 19.75 -8.30
C TRP A 74 -14.23 20.77 -8.29
N PHE A 75 -13.02 20.40 -7.88
CA PHE A 75 -11.86 21.30 -7.88
C PHE A 75 -11.37 21.58 -9.30
N ILE A 76 -11.42 20.59 -10.19
CA ILE A 76 -10.95 20.72 -11.58
C ILE A 76 -12.07 21.32 -12.45
N TRP A 77 -13.35 21.00 -12.20
CA TRP A 77 -14.47 21.32 -13.11
C TRP A 77 -15.59 22.13 -12.42
N GLY A 78 -15.46 22.54 -11.16
CA GLY A 78 -16.44 23.39 -10.46
C GLY A 78 -17.89 22.86 -10.49
N ASP A 79 -18.84 23.79 -10.52
CA ASP A 79 -20.28 23.52 -10.60
C ASP A 79 -20.74 23.05 -11.99
N THR A 80 -19.85 23.01 -12.97
CA THR A 80 -20.14 22.56 -14.34
C THR A 80 -20.43 21.06 -14.46
N LEU A 81 -20.31 20.29 -13.36
CA LEU A 81 -20.62 18.87 -13.25
C LEU A 81 -21.96 18.59 -12.53
N SER A 82 -23.03 19.31 -12.87
CA SER A 82 -24.38 18.94 -12.46
C SER A 82 -25.04 18.02 -13.51
N GLY A 83 -25.53 16.85 -13.09
CA GLY A 83 -26.26 15.88 -13.94
C GLY A 83 -25.62 14.49 -14.05
N ASP A 84 -26.15 13.64 -14.93
CA ASP A 84 -25.79 12.22 -15.06
C ASP A 84 -24.30 11.97 -15.37
N ASN A 85 -23.63 12.94 -15.98
CA ASN A 85 -22.19 12.85 -16.29
C ASN A 85 -21.31 12.88 -15.03
N GLN A 86 -21.81 13.40 -13.91
CA GLN A 86 -21.06 13.55 -12.67
C GLN A 86 -20.54 12.21 -12.15
N VAL A 87 -21.33 11.14 -12.28
CA VAL A 87 -20.95 9.78 -11.84
C VAL A 87 -19.79 9.23 -12.69
N TRP A 88 -19.82 9.46 -13.99
CA TRP A 88 -18.77 8.99 -14.91
C TRP A 88 -17.44 9.69 -14.67
N TYR A 89 -17.45 11.01 -14.45
CA TYR A 89 -16.23 11.77 -14.15
C TYR A 89 -15.65 11.41 -12.78
N SER A 90 -16.50 11.21 -11.77
CA SER A 90 -16.07 10.67 -10.47
C SER A 90 -15.38 9.31 -10.61
N PHE A 91 -15.80 8.47 -11.56
CA PHE A 91 -15.11 7.22 -11.91
C PHE A 91 -13.77 7.46 -12.60
N ALA A 92 -13.77 8.25 -13.68
CA ALA A 92 -12.59 8.47 -14.51
C ALA A 92 -11.43 9.10 -13.72
N VAL A 93 -11.74 9.99 -12.77
CA VAL A 93 -10.74 10.72 -11.97
C VAL A 93 -10.50 10.05 -10.61
N GLY A 94 -11.55 9.50 -9.99
CA GLY A 94 -11.46 8.88 -8.67
C GLY A 94 -10.71 7.55 -8.67
N LEU A 95 -10.82 6.73 -9.72
CA LEU A 95 -10.11 5.44 -9.82
C LEU A 95 -8.57 5.61 -9.81
N PRO A 96 -7.98 6.47 -10.67
CA PRO A 96 -6.54 6.71 -10.64
C PRO A 96 -6.05 7.20 -9.28
N PHE A 97 -6.81 8.08 -8.63
CA PHE A 97 -6.42 8.62 -7.33
C PHE A 97 -6.53 7.58 -6.21
N ASN A 98 -7.63 6.84 -6.15
CA ASN A 98 -7.79 5.75 -5.19
C ASN A 98 -6.74 4.65 -5.39
N ALA A 99 -6.35 4.38 -6.64
CA ALA A 99 -5.24 3.48 -6.94
C ALA A 99 -3.90 4.02 -6.39
N LEU A 100 -3.62 5.32 -6.57
CA LEU A 100 -2.42 5.97 -6.02
C LEU A 100 -2.41 5.96 -4.49
N VAL A 101 -3.53 6.29 -3.85
CA VAL A 101 -3.67 6.26 -2.38
C VAL A 101 -3.50 4.84 -1.86
N GLY A 102 -4.20 3.86 -2.45
CA GLY A 102 -4.10 2.46 -2.06
C GLY A 102 -2.67 1.93 -2.22
N PHE A 103 -2.01 2.25 -3.33
CA PHE A 103 -0.60 1.91 -3.55
C PHE A 103 0.32 2.57 -2.52
N GLY A 104 0.13 3.87 -2.24
CA GLY A 104 0.90 4.60 -1.23
C GLY A 104 0.76 3.99 0.16
N VAL A 105 -0.45 3.65 0.58
CA VAL A 105 -0.72 2.96 1.86
C VAL A 105 -0.03 1.59 1.89
N GLY A 106 -0.10 0.80 0.82
CA GLY A 106 0.59 -0.47 0.73
C GLY A 106 2.11 -0.36 0.82
N CYS A 107 2.70 0.65 0.18
CA CYS A 107 4.12 0.94 0.30
C CYS A 107 4.51 1.32 1.73
N LEU A 108 3.70 2.13 2.42
CA LEU A 108 3.93 2.47 3.83
C LEU A 108 3.88 1.22 4.71
N ILE A 109 2.84 0.38 4.57
CA ILE A 109 2.74 -0.88 5.32
C ILE A 109 3.97 -1.75 5.07
N ALA A 110 4.42 -1.88 3.82
CA ALA A 110 5.61 -2.64 3.49
C ALA A 110 6.87 -2.04 4.15
N ILE A 111 7.03 -0.71 4.17
CA ILE A 111 8.18 -0.04 4.83
C ILE A 111 8.13 -0.26 6.35
N PHE A 112 6.99 -0.10 6.99
CA PHE A 112 6.85 -0.29 8.43
C PHE A 112 7.07 -1.76 8.80
N THR A 113 6.38 -2.70 8.15
CA THR A 113 6.54 -4.13 8.42
C THR A 113 7.95 -4.64 8.09
N SER A 114 8.64 -4.05 7.12
CA SER A 114 10.01 -4.43 6.79
C SER A 114 11.07 -3.82 7.71
N ARG A 115 10.83 -2.66 8.33
CA ARG A 115 11.67 -2.19 9.45
C ARG A 115 11.54 -3.08 10.67
N TRP A 116 10.37 -3.69 10.86
CA TRP A 116 10.12 -4.66 11.92
C TRP A 116 10.68 -6.04 11.58
N ALA A 117 10.68 -6.41 10.31
CA ALA A 117 11.49 -7.50 9.79
C ALA A 117 12.95 -7.04 9.66
N LYS A 118 13.61 -6.75 10.80
CA LYS A 118 15.08 -6.65 10.85
C LYS A 118 15.62 -7.81 10.02
N PHE A 119 16.31 -7.49 8.93
CA PHE A 119 16.97 -8.53 8.16
C PHE A 119 17.98 -9.15 9.10
N LYS A 120 17.74 -10.41 9.49
CA LYS A 120 18.79 -11.20 10.14
C LYS A 120 20.02 -11.00 9.28
N ASN A 121 21.07 -10.45 9.88
CA ASN A 121 22.33 -10.34 9.19
C ASN A 121 22.68 -11.78 8.76
N PRO A 122 22.90 -12.06 7.46
CA PRO A 122 23.23 -13.42 7.02
C PRO A 122 24.51 -13.93 7.69
N ASN A 123 25.37 -13.01 8.12
CA ASN A 123 26.54 -13.27 8.93
C ASN A 123 26.30 -12.98 10.42
N GLY A 124 25.05 -12.69 10.82
CA GLY A 124 24.67 -12.39 12.18
C GLY A 124 24.41 -13.65 13.01
N CYS A 125 24.67 -13.56 14.30
CA CYS A 125 24.34 -14.61 15.24
C CYS A 125 22.83 -14.90 15.21
N PRO A 126 22.38 -16.17 15.11
CA PRO A 126 20.95 -16.49 15.04
C PRO A 126 20.18 -16.16 16.33
N LYS A 127 20.87 -16.00 17.48
CA LYS A 127 20.28 -15.63 18.78
C LYS A 127 20.18 -14.12 18.99
N CYS A 128 21.26 -13.38 18.75
CA CYS A 128 21.34 -11.95 19.11
C CYS A 128 21.59 -11.00 17.93
N ASP A 129 21.78 -11.53 16.71
CA ASP A 129 22.05 -10.78 15.47
C ASP A 129 23.41 -10.04 15.43
N TYR A 130 24.32 -10.35 16.34
CA TYR A 130 25.70 -9.82 16.34
C TYR A 130 26.47 -10.26 15.10
N ASP A 131 27.25 -9.36 14.48
CA ASP A 131 27.99 -9.64 13.26
C ASP A 131 29.17 -10.60 13.49
N LEU A 132 29.10 -11.80 12.92
CA LEU A 132 30.09 -12.88 13.09
C LEU A 132 31.20 -12.85 12.04
N THR A 133 31.29 -11.81 11.19
CA THR A 133 32.38 -11.71 10.19
C THR A 133 33.77 -11.70 10.79
N GLY A 134 33.92 -11.27 12.06
CA GLY A 134 35.20 -11.32 12.79
C GLY A 134 35.41 -12.61 13.60
N THR A 135 34.34 -13.32 13.95
CA THR A 135 34.37 -14.50 14.83
C THR A 135 33.32 -15.52 14.37
N PRO A 136 33.53 -16.23 13.25
CA PRO A 136 32.51 -17.10 12.65
C PRO A 136 32.18 -18.34 13.48
N GLU A 137 33.03 -18.72 14.44
CA GLU A 137 32.86 -19.94 15.24
C GLU A 137 32.03 -19.72 16.51
N HIS A 138 32.08 -18.53 17.11
CA HIS A 138 31.32 -18.22 18.32
C HIS A 138 30.90 -16.74 18.39
N CYS A 139 29.79 -16.48 19.07
CA CYS A 139 29.28 -15.13 19.31
C CYS A 139 29.78 -14.60 20.67
N PRO A 140 30.55 -13.51 20.71
CA PRO A 140 31.10 -12.97 21.96
C PRO A 140 30.02 -12.41 22.91
N GLU A 141 28.89 -11.95 22.37
CA GLU A 141 27.79 -11.38 23.16
C GLU A 141 26.93 -12.44 23.88
N CYS A 142 26.52 -13.50 23.17
CA CYS A 142 25.51 -14.43 23.68
C CYS A 142 26.01 -15.88 23.85
N GLY A 143 27.29 -16.13 23.58
CA GLY A 143 27.92 -17.46 23.69
C GLY A 143 27.32 -18.51 22.75
N TRP A 144 26.71 -18.09 21.63
CA TRP A 144 26.29 -19.04 20.61
C TRP A 144 27.54 -19.60 19.90
N GLU A 145 27.66 -20.91 19.82
CA GLU A 145 28.71 -21.60 19.08
C GLU A 145 28.10 -22.30 17.87
N LYS A 146 28.85 -22.34 16.77
CA LYS A 146 28.43 -23.07 15.58
C LYS A 146 28.68 -24.56 15.85
N ASP A 147 27.61 -25.33 16.09
CA ASP A 147 27.72 -26.77 16.30
C ASP A 147 28.39 -27.43 15.09
N ASN A 148 29.64 -27.87 15.27
CA ASN A 148 30.41 -28.63 14.28
C ASN A 148 29.91 -30.08 14.25
N HIS A 149 28.63 -30.29 13.96
CA HIS A 149 28.08 -31.62 13.71
C HIS A 149 28.25 -31.98 12.22
N GLU A 150 29.49 -32.11 11.76
CA GLU A 150 29.80 -32.71 10.45
C GLU A 150 31.25 -33.23 10.44
N THR A 151 31.39 -34.47 10.91
CA THR A 151 32.27 -35.49 10.30
C THR A 151 31.46 -36.76 10.17
#